data_AF-A0A7Z9I891-F1
#
_entry.id   AF-A0A7Z9I891-F1
#
_cell.length_a   1.000
_cell.length_b   1.000
_cell.length_c   1.000
_cell.angle_alpha   90.00
_cell.angle_beta   90.00
_cell.angle_gamma   90.00
#
_symmetry.space_group_name_H-M   'P 1'
#
loop_
_entity.id
_entity.type
_entity.pdbx_description
1 polymer ?
#
loop_
_entity_poly.entity_id
_entity_poly.type
_entity_poly.pdbx_seq_one_letter_code
_entity_poly.pdbx_strand_id
1 'polypeptide(L)'
;VHANECWRCHKKMNPLGMPFEAYNHVGRWRSLEKEKPVNTLGGISHTGVAALDGDVSDVREMMERLAKSDLVRQSFIRHVFRYWMGRNELLSDSQTLIAMEKAYVENDGSFKELLVALLTSDSFLYRK
;
A
#
# COMPACT_ATOMS: atom_id res chain seq x y z
N VAL A 1 -20.98 -4.05 -15.39
CA VAL A 1 -21.78 -3.69 -14.19
C VAL A 1 -21.95 -2.18 -14.19
N HIS A 2 -22.94 -1.65 -14.92
CA HIS A 2 -23.13 -0.20 -15.08
C HIS A 2 -24.52 0.28 -14.67
N ALA A 3 -25.34 -0.60 -14.07
CA ALA A 3 -26.55 -0.17 -13.41
C ALA A 3 -26.19 0.78 -12.24
N ASN A 4 -26.89 1.90 -12.17
CA ASN A 4 -26.53 3.04 -11.30
C ASN A 4 -26.45 2.64 -9.80
N GLU A 5 -27.30 1.71 -9.37
CA GLU A 5 -27.33 1.20 -8.00
C GLU A 5 -26.05 0.44 -7.61
N CYS A 6 -25.52 -0.38 -8.52
CA CYS A 6 -24.27 -1.10 -8.30
C CYS A 6 -23.07 -0.16 -8.39
N TRP A 7 -23.08 0.75 -9.36
CA TRP A 7 -21.91 1.59 -9.67
C TRP A 7 -21.53 2.55 -8.53
N ARG A 8 -22.49 2.92 -7.67
CA ARG A 8 -22.24 3.78 -6.50
C ARG A 8 -21.10 3.27 -5.61
N CYS A 9 -21.02 1.95 -5.42
CA CYS A 9 -19.96 1.30 -4.65
C CYS A 9 -18.81 0.83 -5.56
N HIS A 10 -19.12 0.21 -6.70
CA HIS A 10 -18.10 -0.34 -7.60
C HIS A 10 -17.11 0.71 -8.13
N LYS A 11 -17.53 1.96 -8.31
CA LYS A 11 -16.62 3.06 -8.72
C LYS A 11 -15.44 3.28 -7.76
N LYS A 12 -15.56 2.86 -6.49
CA LYS A 12 -14.49 2.99 -5.49
C LYS A 12 -13.60 1.75 -5.39
N MET A 13 -14.11 0.59 -5.82
CA MET A 13 -13.46 -0.71 -5.60
C MET A 13 -12.85 -1.27 -6.88
N ASN A 14 -13.58 -1.18 -7.99
CA ASN A 14 -13.17 -1.81 -9.25
C ASN A 14 -11.84 -1.24 -9.76
N PRO A 15 -11.60 0.07 -9.82
CA PRO A 15 -10.33 0.58 -10.35
C PRO A 15 -9.10 0.01 -9.62
N LEU A 16 -9.18 -0.19 -8.30
CA LEU A 16 -8.09 -0.77 -7.50
C LEU A 16 -8.00 -2.29 -7.65
N GLY A 17 -9.13 -2.98 -7.83
CA GLY A 17 -9.20 -4.44 -7.87
C GLY A 17 -8.93 -5.05 -9.25
N MET A 18 -9.41 -4.42 -10.32
CA MET A 18 -9.30 -4.94 -11.70
C MET A 18 -7.87 -5.27 -12.13
N PRO A 19 -6.82 -4.51 -11.77
CA PRO A 19 -5.43 -4.86 -12.08
C PRO A 19 -5.03 -6.29 -11.64
N PHE A 20 -5.64 -6.81 -10.57
CA PHE A 20 -5.37 -8.14 -10.04
C PHE A 20 -6.11 -9.27 -10.78
N GLU A 21 -7.02 -8.98 -11.72
CA GLU A 21 -7.80 -10.01 -12.44
C GLU A 21 -6.94 -10.97 -13.27
N ALA A 22 -5.69 -10.59 -13.57
CA ALA A 22 -4.69 -11.47 -14.17
C ALA A 22 -4.25 -12.62 -13.25
N TYR A 23 -4.62 -12.60 -11.96
CA TYR A 23 -4.35 -13.68 -11.02
C TYR A 23 -5.66 -14.34 -10.58
N ASN A 24 -5.66 -15.67 -10.54
CA ASN A 24 -6.78 -16.41 -10.00
C ASN A 24 -6.73 -16.48 -8.45
N HIS A 25 -7.70 -17.17 -7.83
CA HIS A 25 -7.84 -17.26 -6.37
C HIS A 25 -6.64 -17.88 -5.62
N VAL A 26 -5.73 -18.59 -6.30
CA VAL A 26 -4.48 -19.13 -5.72
C VAL A 26 -3.25 -18.31 -6.12
N GLY A 27 -3.42 -17.18 -6.80
CA GLY A 27 -2.32 -16.32 -7.25
C GLY A 27 -1.64 -16.80 -8.53
N ARG A 28 -2.21 -17.73 -9.29
CA ARG A 28 -1.67 -18.15 -10.59
C ARG A 28 -2.04 -17.14 -11.66
N TRP A 29 -1.05 -16.72 -12.44
CA TRP A 29 -1.25 -15.84 -13.58
C TRP A 29 -2.11 -16.50 -14.68
N ARG A 30 -3.00 -15.72 -15.29
CA ARG A 30 -3.89 -16.10 -16.39
C ARG A 30 -4.09 -14.93 -17.36
N SER A 31 -4.17 -15.24 -18.65
CA SER A 31 -4.60 -14.30 -19.70
C SER A 31 -6.07 -14.45 -20.07
N LEU A 32 -6.69 -15.57 -19.70
CA LEU A 32 -8.08 -15.90 -20.00
C LEU A 32 -8.81 -16.33 -18.73
N GLU A 33 -10.08 -15.94 -18.62
CA GLU A 33 -11.04 -16.45 -17.65
C GLU A 33 -12.32 -16.85 -18.39
N LYS A 34 -12.73 -18.13 -18.28
CA LYS A 34 -13.87 -18.69 -19.03
C LYS A 34 -13.80 -18.37 -20.53
N GLU A 35 -12.63 -18.61 -21.12
CA GLU A 35 -12.34 -18.39 -22.56
C GLU A 35 -12.39 -16.91 -23.00
N LYS A 36 -12.51 -15.96 -22.07
CA LYS A 36 -12.50 -14.52 -22.36
C LYS A 36 -11.21 -13.88 -21.86
N PRO A 37 -10.68 -12.86 -22.55
CA PRO A 37 -9.53 -12.11 -22.04
C PRO A 37 -9.87 -11.48 -20.69
N VAL A 38 -8.94 -11.61 -19.74
CA VAL A 38 -9.02 -10.87 -18.48
C VAL A 38 -8.87 -9.38 -18.76
N ASN A 39 -9.59 -8.56 -17.99
CA ASN A 39 -9.45 -7.11 -18.04
C ASN A 39 -8.65 -6.65 -16.82
N THR A 40 -7.45 -6.12 -17.04
CA THR A 40 -6.56 -5.61 -15.98
C THR A 40 -6.56 -4.08 -15.89
N LEU A 41 -7.33 -3.39 -16.73
CA LEU A 41 -7.39 -1.93 -16.70
C LEU A 41 -8.03 -1.47 -15.40
N GLY A 42 -7.35 -0.57 -14.72
CA GLY A 42 -7.78 -0.03 -13.44
C GLY A 42 -7.21 1.36 -13.20
N GLY A 43 -7.13 1.75 -11.95
CA GLY A 43 -6.60 3.04 -11.56
C GLY A 43 -6.54 3.23 -10.05
N ILE A 44 -5.67 4.13 -9.64
CA ILE A 44 -5.60 4.64 -8.28
C ILE A 44 -6.30 5.99 -8.26
N SER A 45 -7.12 6.24 -7.25
CA SER A 45 -7.86 7.49 -7.13
C SER A 45 -8.11 7.85 -5.68
N HIS A 46 -8.43 9.12 -5.43
CA HIS A 46 -8.79 9.63 -4.11
C HIS A 46 -7.64 9.54 -3.09
N THR A 47 -6.38 9.54 -3.55
CA THR A 47 -5.22 9.56 -2.64
C THR A 47 -4.87 10.97 -2.17
N GLY A 48 -5.33 11.99 -2.92
CA GLY A 48 -4.92 13.38 -2.70
C GLY A 48 -3.51 13.70 -3.21
N VAL A 49 -2.85 12.74 -3.86
CA VAL A 49 -1.50 12.89 -4.43
C VAL A 49 -1.59 12.66 -5.94
N ALA A 50 -1.45 13.75 -6.71
CA ALA A 50 -1.62 13.72 -8.16
C ALA A 50 -0.65 12.75 -8.88
N ALA A 51 0.56 12.57 -8.35
CA ALA A 51 1.55 11.64 -8.91
C ALA A 51 1.19 10.15 -8.67
N LEU A 52 0.30 9.87 -7.72
CA LEU A 52 -0.15 8.51 -7.39
C LEU A 52 -1.47 8.17 -8.08
N ASP A 53 -2.37 9.14 -8.19
CA ASP A 53 -3.65 9.00 -8.86
C ASP A 53 -3.48 8.83 -10.39
N GLY A 54 -4.42 8.10 -11.00
CA GLY A 54 -4.49 7.90 -12.44
C GLY A 54 -4.71 6.45 -12.84
N ASP A 55 -4.99 6.25 -14.12
CA ASP A 55 -5.22 4.93 -14.69
C ASP A 55 -3.92 4.11 -14.72
N VAL A 56 -4.08 2.79 -14.70
CA VAL A 56 -3.01 1.79 -14.81
C VAL A 56 -3.46 0.66 -15.73
N SER A 57 -2.51 0.14 -16.51
CA SER A 57 -2.74 -0.93 -17.47
C SER A 57 -2.83 -2.31 -16.83
N ASP A 58 -2.09 -2.53 -15.75
CA ASP A 58 -2.05 -3.78 -14.99
C ASP A 58 -1.56 -3.59 -13.55
N VAL A 59 -1.52 -4.70 -12.81
CA VAL A 59 -1.03 -4.73 -11.43
C VAL A 59 0.46 -4.42 -11.31
N ARG A 60 1.28 -4.72 -12.33
CA ARG A 60 2.71 -4.42 -12.27
C ARG A 60 2.91 -2.91 -12.27
N GLU A 61 2.31 -2.21 -13.22
CA GLU A 61 2.36 -0.75 -13.29
C GLU A 61 1.81 -0.13 -11.99
N MET A 62 0.70 -0.67 -11.47
CA MET A 62 0.12 -0.21 -10.21
C MET A 62 1.11 -0.36 -9.04
N MET A 63 1.72 -1.53 -8.88
CA MET A 63 2.66 -1.80 -7.80
C MET A 63 3.94 -0.98 -7.93
N GLU A 64 4.46 -0.77 -9.14
CA GLU A 64 5.60 0.11 -9.41
C GLU A 64 5.29 1.57 -9.05
N ARG A 65 4.06 2.04 -9.31
CA ARG A 65 3.60 3.38 -8.94
C ARG A 65 3.45 3.52 -7.41
N LEU A 66 2.85 2.54 -6.76
CA LEU A 66 2.72 2.49 -5.30
C LEU A 66 4.09 2.44 -4.60
N ALA A 67 5.03 1.65 -5.11
CA ALA A 67 6.37 1.49 -4.53
C ALA A 67 7.19 2.79 -4.52
N LYS A 68 6.94 3.70 -5.46
CA LYS A 68 7.61 5.01 -5.55
C LYS A 68 6.95 6.09 -4.69
N SER A 69 5.81 5.80 -4.06
CA SER A 69 5.04 6.80 -3.33
C SER A 69 5.49 6.94 -1.88
N ASP A 70 5.81 8.17 -1.48
CA ASP A 70 6.08 8.52 -0.08
C ASP A 70 4.88 8.21 0.81
N LEU A 71 3.66 8.50 0.34
CA LEU A 71 2.42 8.24 1.09
C LEU A 71 2.25 6.75 1.38
N VAL A 72 2.51 5.89 0.39
CA VAL A 72 2.44 4.43 0.55
C VAL A 72 3.51 3.95 1.53
N ARG A 73 4.75 4.43 1.38
CA ARG A 73 5.86 4.09 2.29
C ARG A 73 5.54 4.48 3.74
N GLN A 74 5.06 5.70 3.97
CA GLN A 74 4.66 6.17 5.30
C GLN A 74 3.49 5.37 5.88
N SER A 75 2.53 4.98 5.05
CA SER A 75 1.44 4.08 5.46
C SER A 75 1.97 2.72 5.89
N PHE A 76 2.88 2.13 5.11
CA PHE A 76 3.53 0.86 5.44
C PHE A 76 4.29 0.94 6.77
N ILE A 77 5.16 1.94 6.94
CA ILE A 77 5.95 2.16 8.16
C ILE A 77 5.05 2.31 9.40
N ARG A 78 3.93 3.01 9.26
CA ARG A 78 2.96 3.16 10.34
C ARG A 78 2.25 1.85 10.69
N HIS A 79 1.96 0.99 9.72
CA HIS A 79 1.42 -0.35 10.00
C HIS A 79 2.46 -1.25 10.66
N VAL A 80 3.74 -1.13 10.28
CA VAL A 80 4.85 -1.74 11.00
C VAL A 80 4.83 -1.26 12.44
N PHE A 81 4.96 0.04 12.70
CA PHE A 81 4.88 0.59 14.06
C PHE A 81 3.72 0.00 14.87
N ARG A 82 2.49 0.02 14.33
CA ARG A 82 1.28 -0.48 15.00
C ARG A 82 1.35 -1.96 15.35
N TYR A 83 1.90 -2.79 14.45
CA TYR A 83 2.03 -4.22 14.68
C TYR A 83 2.96 -4.51 15.86
N TRP A 84 4.17 -3.93 15.88
CA TRP A 84 5.15 -4.18 16.95
C TRP A 84 4.82 -3.46 18.26
N MET A 85 4.17 -2.29 18.19
CA MET A 85 3.72 -1.55 19.36
C MET A 85 2.41 -2.06 19.94
N GLY A 86 1.62 -2.85 19.19
CA GLY A 86 0.31 -3.32 19.62
C GLY A 86 -0.69 -2.19 19.92
N ARG A 87 -0.46 -0.99 19.37
CA ARG A 87 -1.31 0.19 19.54
C ARG A 87 -1.18 1.14 18.36
N ASN A 88 -2.12 2.07 18.22
CA ASN A 88 -1.98 3.20 17.31
C ASN A 88 -0.89 4.16 17.80
N GLU A 89 -0.26 4.85 16.86
CA GLU A 89 0.67 5.94 17.09
C GLU A 89 -0.01 7.13 17.79
N LEU A 90 0.74 7.80 18.66
CA LEU A 90 0.40 9.07 19.28
C LEU A 90 1.30 10.16 18.71
N LEU A 91 0.96 11.42 18.96
CA LEU A 91 1.79 12.55 18.53
C LEU A 91 3.23 12.46 19.10
N SER A 92 3.38 11.91 20.30
CA SER A 92 4.67 11.66 20.94
C SER A 92 5.55 10.65 20.20
N ASP A 93 4.98 9.80 19.34
CA ASP A 93 5.75 8.82 18.54
C ASP A 93 6.26 9.40 17.22
N SER A 94 5.98 10.68 16.94
CA SER A 94 6.37 11.35 15.69
C SER A 94 7.86 11.22 15.39
N GLN A 95 8.73 11.43 16.38
CA GLN A 95 10.19 11.30 16.21
C GLN A 95 10.60 9.86 15.88
N THR A 96 9.96 8.87 16.50
CA THR A 96 10.18 7.45 16.19
C THR A 96 9.78 7.14 14.75
N LEU A 97 8.61 7.59 14.28
CA LEU A 97 8.16 7.37 12.91
C LEU A 97 9.06 8.06 11.87
N ILE A 98 9.54 9.27 12.16
CA ILE A 98 10.51 9.98 11.31
C ILE A 98 11.84 9.21 11.25
N ALA A 99 12.35 8.77 12.40
CA ALA A 99 13.60 7.99 12.46
C ALA A 99 13.48 6.65 11.72
N MET A 100 12.33 5.98 11.86
CA MET A 100 11.99 4.77 11.11
C MET A 100 12.00 5.00 9.59
N GLU A 101 11.34 6.07 9.10
CA GLU A 101 11.34 6.41 7.68
C GLU A 101 12.73 6.75 7.16
N LYS A 102 13.49 7.54 7.91
CA LYS A 102 14.87 7.87 7.56
C LYS A 102 15.74 6.62 7.46
N ALA A 103 15.69 5.74 8.46
CA ALA A 103 16.44 4.48 8.46
C ALA A 103 16.07 3.58 7.26
N TYR A 104 14.79 3.53 6.90
CA TYR A 104 14.33 2.77 5.74
C TYR A 104 14.89 3.34 4.42
N VAL A 105 14.82 4.66 4.20
CA VAL A 105 15.25 5.29 2.95
C VAL A 105 16.78 5.29 2.81
N GLU A 106 17.52 5.60 3.89
CA GLU A 106 18.99 5.65 3.86
C GLU A 106 19.63 4.27 3.67
N ASN A 107 18.89 3.20 3.94
CA ASN A 107 19.35 1.82 3.80
C ASN A 107 18.60 1.06 2.69
N ASP A 108 18.29 1.73 1.58
CA ASP A 108 17.73 1.13 0.36
C ASP A 108 16.45 0.30 0.59
N GLY A 109 15.57 0.79 1.46
CA GLY A 109 14.32 0.10 1.81
C GLY A 109 14.49 -1.09 2.74
N SER A 110 15.59 -1.16 3.50
CA SER A 110 15.83 -2.26 4.43
C SER A 110 14.78 -2.31 5.55
N PHE A 111 13.95 -3.36 5.51
CA PHE A 111 13.00 -3.67 6.57
C PHE A 111 13.68 -3.94 7.92
N LYS A 112 14.91 -4.50 7.90
CA LYS A 112 15.68 -4.75 9.12
C LYS A 112 16.07 -3.44 9.81
N GLU A 113 16.60 -2.47 9.07
CA GLU A 113 17.01 -1.19 9.63
C GLU A 113 15.82 -0.37 10.14
N LEU A 114 14.69 -0.45 9.44
CA LEU A 114 13.40 0.08 9.91
C LEU A 114 13.01 -0.49 11.29
N LEU A 115 13.14 -1.81 11.47
CA LEU A 115 12.84 -2.46 12.75
C LEU A 115 13.85 -2.11 13.83
N VAL A 116 15.15 -2.03 13.51
CA VAL A 116 16.17 -1.59 14.49
C VAL A 116 15.80 -0.20 15.00
N ALA A 117 15.49 0.74 14.11
CA ALA A 117 15.09 2.10 14.49
C ALA A 117 13.87 2.13 15.42
N LEU A 118 12.89 1.25 15.22
CA LEU A 118 11.75 1.10 16.13
C LEU A 118 12.17 0.51 17.48
N LEU A 119 12.86 -0.63 17.48
CA LEU A 119 13.16 -1.42 18.67
C LEU A 119 14.18 -0.74 19.59
N THR A 120 14.95 0.22 19.07
CA THR A 120 15.86 1.06 19.86
C THR A 120 15.29 2.45 20.17
N SER A 121 14.05 2.74 19.81
CA SER A 121 13.41 4.04 20.06
C SER A 121 12.87 4.17 21.48
N ASP A 122 12.76 5.41 21.97
CA ASP A 122 12.12 5.71 23.25
C ASP A 122 10.66 5.22 23.29
N SER A 123 9.94 5.32 22.17
CA SER A 123 8.57 4.80 22.03
C SER A 123 8.49 3.32 22.41
N PHE A 124 9.48 2.52 22.02
CA PHE A 124 9.52 1.09 22.29
C PHE A 124 10.11 0.77 23.67
N LEU A 125 11.27 1.37 24.01
CA LEU A 125 12.02 1.07 25.23
C LEU A 125 11.29 1.50 26.51
N TYR A 126 10.55 2.61 26.48
CA TYR A 126 9.82 3.12 27.63
C TYR A 126 8.31 2.86 27.53
N ARG A 127 7.92 1.85 26.75
CA ARG A 127 6.53 1.41 26.65
C ARG A 127 6.02 0.99 28.04
N LYS A 128 4.97 1.66 28.50
CA LYS A 128 4.19 1.27 29.69
C LYS A 128 3.07 0.31 29.31
#